data_AF-A0A1N6RP83-F1
#
_entry.id   AF-A0A1N6RP83-F1
#
_cell.length_a   1.000
_cell.length_b   1.000
_cell.length_c   1.000
_cell.angle_alpha   90.00
_cell.angle_beta   90.00
_cell.angle_gamma   90.00
#
_symmetry.space_group_name_H-M   'P 1'
#
loop_
_entity.id
_entity.type
_entity.pdbx_description
1 polymer ?
#
loop_
_entity_poly.entity_id
_entity_poly.type
_entity_poly.pdbx_seq_one_letter_code
_entity_poly.pdbx_strand_id
1 'polypeptide(L)'
;MLMPSATSISLALAALITGAAGGYWMGLDHGALQVRASTDSQSVAVLSELIESQKTLTDEANKASQQINTLVAERQRHDYSTTRTLKEVLNETAALRVDCRFDDRVMRELTEARNRAARAVTSGLDGALPDTGNAGGQQ
;
A
#
# COMPACT_ATOMS: atom_id res chain seq x y z
N MET A 1 29.40 85.35 -17.59
CA MET A 1 28.55 84.88 -16.48
C MET A 1 27.11 85.22 -16.81
N LEU A 2 26.37 84.30 -17.46
CA LEU A 2 24.94 84.47 -17.69
C LEU A 2 24.22 84.03 -16.41
N MET A 3 23.62 84.98 -15.69
CA MET A 3 22.74 84.66 -14.56
C MET A 3 21.54 83.87 -15.10
N PRO A 4 21.24 82.65 -14.61
CA PRO A 4 20.01 81.98 -14.95
C PRO A 4 18.84 82.84 -14.45
N SER A 5 18.01 83.30 -15.39
CA SER A 5 16.80 84.05 -15.08
C SER A 5 15.86 83.16 -14.27
N ALA A 6 15.19 83.74 -13.26
CA ALA A 6 14.36 83.01 -12.29
C ALA A 6 13.36 82.01 -12.92
N THR A 7 12.92 82.28 -14.15
CA THR A 7 12.03 81.42 -14.95
C THR A 7 12.63 80.05 -15.28
N SER A 8 13.94 79.99 -15.53
CA SER A 8 14.65 78.74 -15.85
C SER A 8 14.76 77.82 -14.64
N ILE A 9 14.96 78.38 -13.44
CA ILE A 9 15.00 77.65 -12.17
C ILE A 9 13.62 77.08 -11.84
N SER A 10 12.55 77.86 -12.03
CA SER A 10 11.18 77.39 -11.78
C SER A 10 10.79 76.22 -12.68
N LEU A 11 11.17 76.24 -13.95
CA LEU A 11 10.84 75.18 -14.90
C LEU A 11 11.57 73.88 -14.60
N ALA A 12 12.85 73.97 -14.22
CA ALA A 12 13.65 72.81 -13.81
C ALA A 12 13.10 72.15 -12.53
N LEU A 13 12.67 72.95 -11.56
CA LEU A 13 12.07 72.44 -10.33
C LEU A 13 10.72 71.77 -10.59
N ALA A 14 9.88 72.35 -11.45
CA ALA A 14 8.59 71.78 -11.83
C ALA A 14 8.75 70.42 -12.54
N ALA A 15 9.74 70.29 -13.44
CA ALA A 15 10.03 69.04 -14.14
C ALA A 15 10.54 67.92 -13.22
N LEU A 16 11.33 68.25 -12.19
CA LEU A 16 11.76 67.27 -11.19
C LEU A 16 10.59 66.76 -10.34
N ILE A 17 9.67 67.64 -9.96
CA ILE A 17 8.50 67.27 -9.15
C ILE A 17 7.54 66.39 -9.96
N THR A 18 7.27 66.72 -11.22
CA THR A 18 6.40 65.91 -12.08
C THR A 18 7.04 64.59 -12.49
N GLY A 19 8.36 64.57 -12.74
CA GLY A 19 9.12 63.35 -12.99
C GLY A 19 9.14 62.41 -11.78
N ALA A 20 9.31 62.95 -10.56
CA ALA A 20 9.26 62.17 -9.33
C ALA A 20 7.86 61.59 -9.06
N ALA A 21 6.80 62.37 -9.31
CA ALA A 21 5.43 61.91 -9.16
C ALA A 21 5.09 60.80 -10.18
N GLY A 22 5.45 60.97 -11.45
CA GLY A 22 5.21 59.95 -12.49
C GLY A 22 5.99 58.65 -12.24
N GLY A 23 7.25 58.76 -11.79
CA GLY A 23 8.09 57.60 -11.50
C GLY A 23 7.61 56.77 -10.31
N TYR A 24 7.02 57.40 -9.29
CA TYR A 24 6.51 56.69 -8.10
C TYR A 24 5.35 55.75 -8.44
N TRP A 25 4.39 56.21 -9.25
CA TRP A 25 3.24 55.39 -9.67
C TRP A 25 3.66 54.25 -10.59
N MET A 26 4.56 54.53 -11.54
CA MET A 26 5.10 53.51 -12.45
C MET A 26 5.93 52.45 -11.72
N GLY A 27 6.67 52.85 -10.68
CA GLY A 27 7.44 51.92 -9.83
C GLY A 27 6.55 50.99 -9.00
N LEU A 28 5.42 51.48 -8.48
CA LEU A 28 4.46 50.65 -7.75
C LEU A 28 3.81 49.58 -8.64
N ASP A 29 3.41 49.96 -9.85
CA ASP A 29 2.80 49.01 -10.79
C ASP A 29 3.82 47.98 -11.29
N HIS A 30 5.05 48.41 -11.61
CA HIS A 30 6.14 47.49 -11.96
C HIS A 30 6.52 46.55 -10.80
N GLY A 31 6.54 47.03 -9.57
CA GLY A 31 6.77 46.20 -8.39
C GLY A 31 5.66 45.16 -8.21
N ALA A 32 4.40 45.56 -8.36
CA ALA A 32 3.26 44.64 -8.28
C ALA A 32 3.28 43.58 -9.38
N LEU A 33 3.63 43.95 -10.61
CA LEU A 33 3.79 43.03 -11.73
C LEU A 33 4.96 42.06 -11.52
N GLN A 34 6.09 42.54 -11.02
CA GLN A 34 7.26 41.69 -10.74
C GLN A 34 6.97 40.69 -9.63
N VAL A 35 6.29 41.11 -8.55
CA VAL A 35 5.87 40.20 -7.49
C VAL A 35 4.91 39.16 -8.05
N ARG A 36 3.89 39.56 -8.81
CA ARG A 36 2.96 38.62 -9.46
C ARG A 36 3.68 37.63 -10.38
N ALA A 37 4.60 38.11 -11.23
CA ALA A 37 5.38 37.25 -12.11
C ALA A 37 6.26 36.26 -11.32
N SER A 38 6.87 36.72 -10.21
CA SER A 38 7.66 35.84 -9.34
C SER A 38 6.80 34.78 -8.65
N THR A 39 5.63 35.15 -8.12
CA THR A 39 4.69 34.21 -7.51
C THR A 39 4.14 33.21 -8.53
N ASP A 40 3.83 33.67 -9.74
CA ASP A 40 3.34 32.80 -10.82
C ASP A 40 4.43 31.85 -11.31
N SER A 41 5.68 32.32 -11.44
CA SER A 41 6.81 31.44 -11.77
C SER A 41 7.06 30.38 -10.69
N GLN A 42 6.89 30.75 -9.42
CA GLN A 42 7.08 29.85 -8.29
C GLN A 42 5.94 28.82 -8.19
N SER A 43 4.70 29.24 -8.43
CA SER A 43 3.55 28.33 -8.44
C SER A 43 3.66 27.30 -9.56
N VAL A 44 4.06 27.73 -10.77
CA VAL A 44 4.32 26.83 -11.91
C VAL A 44 5.45 25.86 -11.61
N ALA A 45 6.54 26.31 -10.97
CA ALA A 45 7.64 25.45 -10.59
C ALA A 45 7.20 24.36 -9.59
N VAL A 46 6.46 24.73 -8.54
CA VAL A 46 5.94 23.79 -7.54
C VAL A 46 4.96 22.78 -8.16
N LEU A 47 4.07 23.24 -9.05
CA LEU A 47 3.14 22.35 -9.75
C LEU A 47 3.87 21.38 -10.69
N SER A 48 4.94 21.84 -11.36
CA SER A 48 5.74 20.99 -12.25
C SER A 48 6.47 19.90 -11.46
N GLU A 49 7.04 20.24 -10.31
CA GLU A 49 7.67 19.29 -9.40
C GLU A 49 6.66 18.25 -8.87
N LEU A 50 5.45 18.70 -8.51
CA LEU A 50 4.39 17.79 -8.07
C LEU A 50 3.97 16.84 -9.19
N ILE A 51 3.81 17.32 -10.43
CA ILE A 51 3.47 16.47 -11.58
C ILE A 51 4.58 15.47 -11.87
N GLU A 52 5.84 15.89 -11.79
CA GLU A 52 6.99 15.00 -12.02
C GLU A 52 7.07 13.91 -10.95
N SER A 53 6.90 14.27 -9.67
CA SER A 53 6.85 13.29 -8.58
C SER A 53 5.68 12.29 -8.74
N GLN A 54 4.50 12.74 -9.14
CA GLN A 54 3.35 11.87 -9.43
C GLN A 54 3.63 10.91 -10.60
N LYS A 55 4.33 11.39 -11.63
CA LYS A 55 4.74 10.55 -12.76
C LYS A 55 5.72 9.47 -12.32
N THR A 56 6.72 9.82 -11.51
CA THR A 56 7.67 8.85 -10.95
C THR A 56 6.98 7.79 -10.11
N LEU A 57 6.06 8.18 -9.21
CA LEU A 57 5.27 7.26 -8.40
C LEU A 57 4.41 6.33 -9.26
N THR A 58 3.81 6.86 -10.33
CA THR A 58 3.00 6.06 -11.27
C THR A 58 3.84 5.05 -12.03
N ASP A 59 5.02 5.45 -12.51
CA ASP A 59 5.95 4.55 -13.19
C ASP A 59 6.48 3.46 -12.25
N GLU A 60 6.78 3.80 -11.00
CA GLU A 60 7.22 2.85 -9.99
C GLU A 60 6.10 1.86 -9.63
N ALA A 61 4.87 2.34 -9.44
CA ALA A 61 3.70 1.50 -9.22
C ALA A 61 3.42 0.56 -10.40
N ASN A 62 3.58 1.04 -11.64
CA ASN A 62 3.45 0.22 -12.84
C ASN A 62 4.53 -0.87 -12.90
N LYS A 63 5.79 -0.54 -12.60
CA LYS A 63 6.89 -1.51 -12.53
C LYS A 63 6.64 -2.56 -11.43
N ALA A 64 6.23 -2.12 -10.24
CA ALA A 64 5.88 -3.02 -9.15
C ALA A 64 4.73 -3.96 -9.53
N SER A 65 3.69 -3.44 -10.20
CA SER A 65 2.55 -4.23 -10.68
C SER A 65 2.99 -5.28 -11.72
N GLN A 66 3.89 -4.91 -12.65
CA GLN A 66 4.46 -5.85 -13.61
C GLN A 66 5.27 -6.96 -12.92
N GLN A 67 6.09 -6.60 -11.93
CA GLN A 67 6.86 -7.56 -11.15
C GLN A 67 5.95 -8.52 -10.37
N ILE A 68 4.89 -8.02 -9.73
CA ILE A 68 3.90 -8.85 -9.05
C ILE A 68 3.24 -9.81 -10.04
N ASN A 69 2.83 -9.33 -11.21
CA ASN A 69 2.21 -10.17 -12.23
C ASN A 69 3.16 -11.28 -12.70
N THR A 70 4.44 -10.99 -12.88
CA THR A 70 5.44 -12.01 -13.23
C THR A 70 5.62 -13.04 -12.11
N LEU A 71 5.74 -12.60 -10.85
CA LEU A 71 5.88 -13.50 -9.70
C LEU A 71 4.64 -14.39 -9.52
N VAL A 72 3.44 -13.85 -9.72
CA VAL A 72 2.19 -14.61 -9.69
C VAL A 72 2.17 -15.66 -10.79
N ALA A 73 2.58 -15.31 -12.02
CA ALA A 73 2.63 -16.26 -13.13
C ALA A 73 3.64 -17.39 -12.87
N GLU A 74 4.82 -17.08 -12.34
CA GLU A 74 5.83 -18.07 -11.96
C GLU A 74 5.32 -18.99 -10.85
N ARG A 75 4.71 -18.42 -9.80
CA ARG A 75 4.12 -19.18 -8.70
C ARG A 75 3.01 -20.11 -9.20
N GLN A 76 2.10 -19.63 -10.05
CA GLN A 76 1.04 -20.45 -10.63
C GLN A 76 1.59 -21.64 -11.44
N ARG A 77 2.68 -21.44 -12.20
CA ARG A 77 3.35 -22.54 -12.92
C ARG A 77 3.93 -23.57 -11.96
N HIS A 78 4.58 -23.11 -10.90
CA HIS A 78 5.13 -23.98 -9.86
C HIS A 78 4.03 -24.78 -9.15
N ASP A 79 2.97 -24.09 -8.73
CA ASP A 79 1.83 -24.70 -8.04
C ASP A 79 1.12 -25.74 -8.94
N TYR A 80 0.95 -25.43 -10.23
CA TYR A 80 0.38 -26.38 -11.19
C TYR A 80 1.25 -27.63 -11.35
N SER A 81 2.56 -27.45 -11.52
CA SER A 81 3.52 -28.56 -11.64
C SER A 81 3.53 -29.42 -10.38
N THR A 82 3.67 -28.81 -9.20
CA THR A 82 3.66 -29.51 -7.92
C THR A 82 2.34 -30.23 -7.67
N THR A 83 1.21 -29.59 -7.95
CA THR A 83 -0.11 -30.22 -7.79
C THR A 83 -0.27 -31.42 -8.72
N ARG A 84 0.21 -31.31 -9.97
CA ARG A 84 0.20 -32.42 -10.91
C ARG A 84 1.04 -33.58 -10.40
N THR A 85 2.29 -33.33 -10.02
CA THR A 85 3.19 -34.35 -9.48
C THR A 85 2.62 -34.99 -8.22
N LEU A 86 2.05 -34.19 -7.32
CA LEU A 86 1.43 -34.71 -6.10
C LEU A 86 0.24 -35.63 -6.45
N LYS A 87 -0.63 -35.22 -7.38
CA LYS A 87 -1.74 -36.05 -7.86
C LYS A 87 -1.26 -37.35 -8.50
N GLU A 88 -0.20 -37.29 -9.30
CA GLU A 88 0.43 -38.46 -9.92
C GLU A 88 0.89 -39.46 -8.85
N VAL A 89 1.68 -39.00 -7.86
CA VAL A 89 2.17 -39.82 -6.75
C VAL A 89 1.02 -40.35 -5.88
N LEU A 90 0.01 -39.52 -5.62
CA LEU A 90 -1.19 -39.93 -4.88
C LEU A 90 -1.94 -41.05 -5.63
N ASN A 91 -2.01 -40.97 -6.97
CA ASN A 91 -2.66 -41.97 -7.80
C ASN A 91 -1.84 -43.26 -7.89
N GLU A 92 -0.52 -43.16 -8.05
CA GLU A 92 0.39 -44.31 -8.06
C GLU A 92 0.31 -45.10 -6.75
N THR A 93 0.24 -44.40 -5.63
CA THR A 93 0.12 -45.02 -4.29
C THR A 93 -1.32 -45.29 -3.87
N ALA A 94 -2.32 -45.03 -4.73
CA ALA A 94 -3.73 -45.22 -4.39
C ALA A 94 -4.03 -46.69 -4.06
N ALA A 95 -3.51 -47.63 -4.86
CA ALA A 95 -3.71 -49.07 -4.65
C ALA A 95 -3.19 -49.53 -3.27
N LEU A 96 -2.03 -49.00 -2.83
CA LEU A 96 -1.46 -49.32 -1.52
C LEU A 96 -2.33 -48.82 -0.36
N ARG A 97 -3.09 -47.74 -0.57
CA ARG A 97 -3.96 -47.16 0.47
C ARG A 97 -5.30 -47.86 0.62
N VAL A 98 -5.77 -48.55 -0.42
CA VAL A 98 -7.00 -49.36 -0.34
C VAL A 98 -6.82 -50.48 0.68
N ASP A 99 -5.60 -51.02 0.78
CA ASP A 99 -5.25 -52.07 1.75
C ASP A 99 -4.82 -51.50 3.13
N CYS A 100 -4.39 -50.24 3.21
CA CYS A 100 -4.15 -49.54 4.49
C CYS A 100 -5.45 -49.03 5.13
N ARG A 101 -6.42 -49.92 5.30
CA ARG A 101 -7.63 -49.69 6.10
C ARG A 101 -7.37 -50.09 7.54
N PHE A 102 -7.65 -49.20 8.49
CA PHE A 102 -7.76 -49.60 9.90
C PHE A 102 -8.97 -50.53 10.06
N ASP A 103 -8.81 -51.61 10.84
CA ASP A 103 -9.88 -52.56 11.09
C ASP A 103 -11.15 -51.86 11.60
N ASP A 104 -12.33 -52.34 11.17
CA ASP A 104 -13.61 -51.74 11.52
C ASP A 104 -13.82 -51.67 13.05
N ARG A 105 -13.19 -52.57 13.83
CA ARG A 105 -13.17 -52.52 15.29
C ARG A 105 -12.41 -51.30 15.81
N VAL A 106 -11.24 -50.99 15.26
CA VAL A 106 -10.43 -49.82 15.66
C VAL A 106 -11.18 -48.53 15.32
N MET A 107 -11.82 -48.47 14.16
CA MET A 107 -12.63 -47.31 13.76
C MET A 107 -13.88 -47.13 14.65
N ARG A 108 -14.51 -48.22 15.08
CA ARG A 108 -15.61 -48.19 16.05
C ARG A 108 -15.14 -47.69 17.42
N GLU A 109 -14.02 -48.19 17.90
CA GLU A 109 -13.44 -47.81 19.19
C GLU A 109 -13.03 -46.32 19.22
N LEU A 110 -12.44 -45.81 18.12
CA LEU A 110 -12.15 -44.39 17.94
C LEU A 110 -13.43 -43.54 17.95
N THR A 111 -14.50 -44.00 17.29
CA THR A 111 -15.77 -43.29 17.26
C THR A 111 -16.42 -43.22 18.63
N GLU A 112 -16.38 -44.33 19.38
CA GLU A 112 -16.87 -44.37 20.76
C GLU A 112 -16.02 -43.49 21.68
N ALA A 113 -14.69 -43.52 21.56
CA ALA A 113 -13.80 -42.65 22.32
C ALA A 113 -14.08 -41.17 22.04
N ARG A 114 -14.29 -40.80 20.77
CA ARG A 114 -14.69 -39.44 20.38
C ARG A 114 -16.03 -39.05 20.98
N ASN A 115 -17.01 -39.94 21.00
CA ASN A 115 -18.31 -39.69 21.61
C ASN A 115 -18.22 -39.54 23.13
N ARG A 116 -17.36 -40.32 23.81
CA ARG A 116 -17.07 -40.15 25.24
C ARG A 116 -16.41 -38.80 25.53
N ALA A 117 -15.41 -38.41 24.74
CA ALA A 117 -14.75 -37.12 24.87
C ALA A 117 -15.73 -35.96 24.64
N ALA A 118 -16.58 -36.05 23.61
CA ALA A 118 -17.62 -35.05 23.36
C ALA A 118 -18.60 -34.94 24.53
N ARG A 119 -19.06 -36.07 25.08
CA ARG A 119 -19.93 -36.09 26.27
C ARG A 119 -19.26 -35.45 27.48
N ALA A 120 -18.01 -35.77 27.76
CA ALA A 120 -17.26 -35.21 28.89
C ALA A 120 -17.08 -33.68 28.79
N VAL A 121 -16.89 -33.16 27.57
CA VAL A 121 -16.79 -31.70 27.34
C VAL A 121 -18.16 -31.04 27.49
N THR A 122 -19.24 -31.69 27.05
CA THR A 122 -20.60 -31.13 27.17
C THR A 122 -21.25 -31.27 28.54
N SER A 123 -20.84 -32.27 29.35
CA SER A 123 -21.42 -32.50 30.68
C SER A 123 -20.92 -31.53 31.75
N GLY A 124 -19.87 -30.75 31.45
CA GLY A 124 -19.25 -29.87 32.44
C GLY A 124 -18.71 -30.63 33.65
N LEU A 125 -18.12 -29.91 34.61
CA LEU A 125 -17.43 -30.41 35.80
C LEU A 125 -18.26 -31.33 36.73
N ASP A 126 -19.56 -31.51 36.46
CA ASP A 126 -20.49 -32.35 37.22
C ASP A 126 -20.73 -33.74 36.60
N GLY A 127 -20.21 -34.01 35.40
CA GLY A 127 -20.33 -35.31 34.74
C GLY A 127 -19.24 -36.29 35.19
N ALA A 128 -19.63 -37.38 35.84
CA ALA A 128 -18.70 -38.45 36.25
C ALA A 128 -17.85 -38.92 35.05
N LEU A 129 -16.53 -38.77 35.17
CA LEU A 129 -15.58 -39.33 34.20
C LEU A 129 -15.79 -40.86 34.16
N PRO A 130 -15.89 -41.49 32.98
CA PRO A 130 -15.95 -42.94 32.90
C PRO A 130 -14.67 -43.52 33.51
N ASP A 131 -14.85 -44.35 34.54
CA ASP A 131 -13.77 -45.05 35.22
C ASP A 131 -12.96 -45.89 34.23
N THR A 132 -11.66 -45.65 34.15
CA THR A 132 -10.70 -46.44 33.36
C THR A 132 -10.37 -47.79 34.02
N GLY A 133 -11.01 -48.14 35.13
CA GLY A 133 -10.81 -49.40 35.86
C GLY A 133 -11.63 -50.58 35.34
N ASN A 134 -11.25 -51.17 34.20
CA ASN A 134 -11.28 -52.62 33.90
C ASN A 134 -11.25 -52.92 32.40
N ALA A 135 -10.05 -52.94 31.82
CA ALA A 135 -9.79 -53.70 30.59
C ALA A 135 -8.36 -54.27 30.60
N GLY A 136 -7.91 -54.73 31.77
CA GLY A 136 -6.58 -55.31 31.94
C GLY A 136 -6.58 -56.34 33.07
N GLY A 137 -6.94 -57.58 32.73
CA GLY A 137 -6.62 -58.76 33.53
C GLY A 137 -7.81 -59.39 34.25
N GLN A 138 -8.40 -60.42 33.63
CA GLN A 138 -8.75 -61.66 34.33
C GLN A 138 -8.42 -62.84 33.41
N GLN A 139 -7.78 -63.83 34.02
CA GLN A 139 -7.27 -65.09 33.46
C GLN A 139 -8.38 -66.01 32.99
#